data_AF-A0A959I5C1-F1
#
_entry.id   AF-A0A959I5C1-F1
#
_cell.length_a   1.000
_cell.length_b   1.000
_cell.length_c   1.000
_cell.angle_alpha   90.00
_cell.angle_beta   90.00
_cell.angle_gamma   90.00
#
_symmetry.space_group_name_H-M   'P 1'
#
loop_
_entity.id
_entity.type
_entity.pdbx_description
1 polymer ?
#
loop_
_entity_poly.entity_id
_entity_poly.type
_entity_poly.pdbx_seq_one_letter_code
_entity_poly.pdbx_strand_id
1 'polypeptide(L)'
;LEPLTELEQVDILRRMIDHLPFDHPLKQGRSDAYFYERHLADLFQRMKSENWTAGFVRERIEAYLDDLPNREEFVYQVNRGAVKKGDLKQAQLDKARENMEKIGSGAALFPEYQRALHDLRRYDYDDMILWVLDAFRKNEALLRNYQEQYLYLLVDEYQDTNGAQNEI
;
A
#
# COMPACT_ATOMS: atom_id res chain seq x y z
N LEU A 1 5.92 23.58 -4.87
CA LEU A 1 6.32 22.25 -4.37
C LEU A 1 7.58 21.86 -5.12
N GLU A 2 8.46 21.08 -4.53
CA GLU A 2 9.68 20.57 -5.19
C GLU A 2 9.67 19.04 -5.20
N PRO A 3 10.29 18.39 -6.20
CA PRO A 3 10.37 16.93 -6.24
C PRO A 3 11.03 16.37 -4.98
N LEU A 4 10.45 15.29 -4.44
CA LEU A 4 11.01 14.54 -3.33
C LEU A 4 12.31 13.85 -3.76
N THR A 5 13.38 14.03 -2.98
CA THR A 5 14.62 13.28 -3.17
C THR A 5 14.62 11.97 -2.38
N GLU A 6 15.42 10.98 -2.80
CA GLU A 6 15.56 9.71 -2.08
C GLU A 6 16.02 9.92 -0.63
N LEU A 7 16.94 10.86 -0.38
CA LEU A 7 17.44 11.13 0.97
C LEU A 7 16.35 11.73 1.86
N GLU A 8 15.55 12.65 1.33
CA GLU A 8 14.41 13.23 2.06
C GLU A 8 13.35 12.18 2.36
N GLN A 9 13.07 11.27 1.41
CA GLN A 9 12.15 10.17 1.64
C GLN A 9 12.62 9.28 2.80
N VAL A 10 13.90 8.90 2.79
CA VAL A 10 14.52 8.12 3.87
C VAL A 10 14.40 8.86 5.20
N ASP A 11 14.72 10.15 5.25
CA ASP A 11 14.65 10.95 6.47
C ASP A 11 13.22 11.04 7.03
N ILE A 12 12.21 11.21 6.16
CA ILE A 12 10.80 11.22 6.57
C ILE A 12 10.43 9.86 7.17
N LEU A 13 10.73 8.77 6.48
CA LEU A 13 10.37 7.42 6.92
C LEU A 13 11.06 7.03 8.22
N ARG A 14 12.35 7.37 8.39
CA ARG A 14 13.07 7.14 9.65
C ARG A 14 12.44 7.91 10.80
N ARG A 15 12.13 9.20 10.60
CA ARG A 15 11.43 10.00 11.62
C ARG A 15 10.10 9.37 11.98
N MET A 16 9.30 8.94 11.02
CA MET A 16 8.03 8.25 11.31
C MET A 16 8.26 6.99 12.13
N ILE A 17 9.23 6.16 11.74
CA ILE A 17 9.62 4.95 12.47
C ILE A 17 10.05 5.30 13.90
N ASP A 18 10.82 6.36 14.13
CA ASP A 18 11.29 6.77 15.46
C ASP A 18 10.16 7.17 16.42
N HIS A 19 9.05 7.67 15.89
CA HIS A 19 7.87 8.05 16.69
C HIS A 19 6.92 6.87 16.96
N LEU A 20 7.16 5.69 16.39
CA LEU A 20 6.35 4.51 16.67
C LEU A 20 6.58 3.99 18.10
N PRO A 21 5.53 3.51 18.78
CA PRO A 21 5.68 2.93 20.10
C PRO A 21 6.49 1.64 20.05
N PHE A 22 7.12 1.27 21.17
CA PHE A 22 8.04 0.13 21.23
C PHE A 22 7.37 -1.22 20.91
N ASP A 23 6.08 -1.35 21.25
CA ASP A 23 5.26 -2.52 20.98
C ASP A 23 4.67 -2.53 19.56
N HIS A 24 4.94 -1.52 18.72
CA HIS A 24 4.44 -1.46 17.36
C HIS A 24 4.93 -2.66 16.52
N PRO A 25 4.09 -3.29 15.67
CA PRO A 25 4.50 -4.47 14.88
C PRO A 25 5.75 -4.28 14.00
N LEU A 26 6.03 -3.04 13.58
CA LEU A 26 7.23 -2.67 12.82
C LEU A 26 8.49 -2.43 13.67
N LYS A 27 8.39 -2.44 15.00
CA LYS A 27 9.51 -2.33 15.95
C LYS A 27 9.89 -3.68 16.57
N GLN A 28 9.02 -4.69 16.47
CA GLN A 28 9.22 -5.97 17.12
C GLN A 28 10.21 -6.89 16.38
N GLY A 29 11.08 -7.55 17.13
CA GLY A 29 11.86 -8.70 16.65
C GLY A 29 12.98 -8.39 15.66
N ARG A 30 13.43 -7.13 15.54
CA ARG A 30 14.52 -6.72 14.64
C ARG A 30 15.61 -5.97 15.40
N SER A 31 16.86 -6.28 15.05
CA SER A 31 18.05 -5.58 15.59
C SER A 31 18.29 -4.24 14.91
N ASP A 32 17.90 -4.12 13.64
CA ASP A 32 17.96 -2.87 12.88
C ASP A 32 16.64 -2.11 13.04
N ALA A 33 16.72 -0.92 13.65
CA ALA A 33 15.58 -0.06 13.90
C ALA A 33 14.88 0.43 12.61
N TYR A 34 15.60 0.44 11.48
CA TYR A 34 15.12 0.95 10.19
C TYR A 34 14.89 -0.17 9.17
N PHE A 35 14.84 -1.44 9.60
CA PHE A 35 14.62 -2.60 8.72
C PHE A 35 13.42 -2.42 7.77
N TYR A 36 12.34 -1.79 8.26
CA TYR A 36 11.11 -1.58 7.49
C TYR A 36 11.08 -0.28 6.67
N GLU A 37 12.13 0.53 6.68
CA GLU A 37 12.19 1.80 5.93
C GLU A 37 11.87 1.59 4.44
N ARG A 38 12.65 0.74 3.75
CA ARG A 38 12.42 0.44 2.32
C ARG A 38 11.07 -0.20 2.06
N HIS A 39 10.63 -1.08 2.97
CA HIS A 39 9.33 -1.73 2.86
C HIS A 39 8.16 -0.73 2.93
N LEU A 40 8.28 0.31 3.77
CA LEU A 40 7.31 1.40 3.84
C LEU A 40 7.37 2.27 2.59
N ALA A 41 8.58 2.59 2.08
CA ALA A 41 8.73 3.32 0.83
C ALA A 41 8.01 2.61 -0.33
N ASP A 42 8.29 1.32 -0.51
CA ASP A 42 7.70 0.49 -1.56
C ASP A 42 6.16 0.38 -1.40
N LEU A 43 5.70 0.19 -0.15
CA LEU A 43 4.26 0.11 0.14
C LEU A 43 3.56 1.44 -0.20
N PHE A 44 4.13 2.57 0.21
CA PHE A 44 3.54 3.88 -0.04
C PHE A 44 3.55 4.24 -1.53
N GLN A 45 4.62 3.90 -2.24
CA GLN A 45 4.67 4.07 -3.69
C GLN A 45 3.57 3.25 -4.37
N ARG A 46 3.42 1.97 -4.02
CA ARG A 46 2.32 1.12 -4.55
C ARG A 46 0.95 1.68 -4.21
N MET A 47 0.77 2.17 -2.98
CA MET A 47 -0.49 2.77 -2.58
C MET A 47 -0.82 4.01 -3.42
N LYS A 48 0.18 4.84 -3.77
CA LYS A 48 -0.05 5.97 -4.67
C LYS A 48 -0.33 5.52 -6.11
N SER A 49 0.52 4.67 -6.66
CA SER A 49 0.43 4.22 -8.06
C SER A 49 -0.86 3.47 -8.35
N GLU A 50 -1.42 2.79 -7.36
CA GLU A 50 -2.69 2.07 -7.49
C GLU A 50 -3.90 2.85 -6.92
N ASN A 51 -3.70 4.09 -6.47
CA ASN A 51 -4.70 4.91 -5.79
C ASN A 51 -5.39 4.19 -4.59
N TRP A 52 -4.62 3.42 -3.82
CA TRP A 52 -5.11 2.70 -2.64
C TRP A 52 -5.06 3.56 -1.38
N THR A 53 -6.21 3.62 -0.70
CA THR A 53 -6.28 4.21 0.64
C THR A 53 -5.86 3.21 1.71
N ALA A 54 -5.43 3.69 2.88
CA ALA A 54 -5.17 2.83 4.04
C ALA A 54 -6.40 1.99 4.43
N GLY A 55 -7.61 2.56 4.27
CA GLY A 55 -8.87 1.85 4.51
C GLY A 55 -9.09 0.70 3.53
N PHE A 56 -8.83 0.93 2.23
CA PHE A 56 -8.90 -0.12 1.22
C PHE A 56 -7.90 -1.25 1.52
N VAL A 57 -6.64 -0.92 1.83
CA VAL A 57 -5.64 -1.95 2.16
C VAL A 57 -6.09 -2.80 3.36
N ARG A 58 -6.63 -2.17 4.41
CA ARG A 58 -7.17 -2.87 5.57
C ARG A 58 -8.33 -3.81 5.21
N GLU A 59 -9.30 -3.34 4.43
CA GLU A 59 -10.43 -4.16 3.97
C GLU A 59 -9.95 -5.38 3.17
N ARG A 60 -8.98 -5.20 2.27
CA ARG A 60 -8.40 -6.30 1.49
C ARG A 60 -7.63 -7.28 2.36
N ILE A 61 -6.94 -6.80 3.39
CA ILE A 61 -6.28 -7.65 4.39
C ILE A 61 -7.31 -8.48 5.16
N GLU A 62 -8.37 -7.86 5.67
CA GLU A 62 -9.43 -8.56 6.41
C GLU A 62 -10.07 -9.65 5.56
N ALA A 63 -10.46 -9.31 4.33
CA ALA A 63 -11.01 -10.29 3.38
C ALA A 63 -10.04 -11.45 3.08
N TYR A 64 -8.74 -11.16 2.95
CA TYR A 64 -7.74 -12.21 2.77
C TYR A 64 -7.62 -13.11 4.00
N LEU A 65 -7.59 -12.53 5.21
CA LEU A 65 -7.47 -13.25 6.47
C LEU A 65 -8.68 -14.13 6.79
N ASP A 66 -9.87 -13.72 6.37
CA ASP A 66 -11.10 -14.50 6.51
C ASP A 66 -11.14 -15.68 5.54
N ASP A 67 -10.54 -15.51 4.37
CA ASP A 67 -10.45 -16.55 3.34
C ASP A 67 -9.30 -17.55 3.58
N LEU A 68 -8.29 -17.19 4.38
CA LEU A 68 -7.14 -18.04 4.67
C LEU A 68 -7.47 -19.50 5.02
N PRO A 69 -8.43 -19.81 5.92
CA PRO A 69 -8.75 -21.19 6.28
C PRO A 69 -9.37 -22.02 5.14
N ASN A 70 -9.90 -21.36 4.09
CA ASN A 70 -10.51 -22.04 2.94
C ASN A 70 -9.50 -22.35 1.83
N ARG A 71 -8.29 -21.79 1.91
CA ARG A 71 -7.25 -21.97 0.90
C ARG A 71 -6.51 -23.28 1.11
N GLU A 72 -6.34 -24.04 0.04
CA GLU A 72 -5.64 -25.34 0.06
C GLU A 72 -4.22 -25.24 0.62
N GLU A 73 -3.55 -24.10 0.43
CA GLU A 73 -2.24 -23.77 1.01
C GLU A 73 -2.21 -23.96 2.52
N PHE A 74 -3.27 -23.58 3.23
CA PHE A 74 -3.34 -23.56 4.69
C PHE A 74 -4.06 -24.79 5.27
N VAL A 75 -4.49 -25.72 4.42
CA VAL A 75 -5.20 -26.94 4.81
C VAL A 75 -4.33 -28.15 4.47
N TYR A 76 -4.28 -29.13 5.37
CA TYR A 76 -3.63 -30.40 5.07
C TYR A 76 -4.45 -31.17 4.04
N GLN A 77 -3.83 -31.51 2.91
CA GLN A 77 -4.50 -32.23 1.81
C GLN A 77 -4.46 -33.76 1.95
N VAL A 78 -3.63 -34.25 2.88
CA VAL A 78 -3.43 -35.67 3.14
C VAL A 78 -3.31 -35.91 4.64
N ASN A 79 -3.58 -37.13 5.08
CA ASN A 79 -3.32 -37.55 6.45
C ASN A 79 -1.80 -37.71 6.65
N ARG A 80 -1.25 -37.18 7.73
CA ARG A 80 0.18 -37.31 8.08
C ARG A 80 0.35 -37.37 9.59
N GLY A 81 0.71 -38.54 10.11
CA GLY A 81 0.88 -38.74 11.55
C GLY A 81 -0.42 -38.48 12.31
N ALA A 82 -0.38 -37.56 13.28
CA ALA A 82 -1.54 -37.14 14.07
C ALA A 82 -2.49 -36.18 13.33
N VAL A 83 -2.07 -35.63 12.18
CA VAL A 83 -2.80 -34.62 11.42
C VAL A 83 -3.63 -35.27 10.31
N LYS A 84 -4.88 -34.83 10.16
CA LYS A 84 -5.83 -35.32 9.17
C LYS A 84 -6.01 -34.36 8.01
N LYS A 85 -6.44 -34.90 6.87
CA LYS A 85 -6.92 -34.10 5.73
C LYS A 85 -8.06 -33.20 6.21
N GLY A 86 -7.95 -31.90 5.90
CA GLY A 86 -8.90 -30.88 6.34
C GLY A 86 -8.45 -30.12 7.59
N ASP A 87 -7.46 -30.62 8.33
CA ASP A 87 -6.90 -29.86 9.46
C ASP A 87 -6.17 -28.61 8.94
N LEU A 88 -6.15 -27.55 9.76
CA LEU A 88 -5.49 -26.30 9.44
C LEU A 88 -4.00 -26.34 9.81
N LYS A 89 -3.17 -25.74 8.95
CA LYS A 89 -1.74 -25.50 9.20
C LYS A 89 -1.57 -24.26 10.08
N GLN A 90 -1.90 -24.38 11.36
CA GLN A 90 -1.97 -23.25 12.31
C GLN A 90 -0.73 -22.35 12.28
N ALA A 91 0.48 -22.92 12.32
CA ALA A 91 1.71 -22.13 12.28
C ALA A 91 1.89 -21.28 11.00
N GLN A 92 1.36 -21.75 9.85
CA GLN A 92 1.38 -20.98 8.61
C GLN A 92 0.31 -19.89 8.62
N LEU A 93 -0.87 -20.18 9.17
CA LEU A 93 -1.94 -19.19 9.36
C LEU A 93 -1.49 -18.05 10.27
N ASP A 94 -0.88 -18.38 11.42
CA ASP A 94 -0.41 -17.39 12.38
C ASP A 94 0.66 -16.49 11.75
N LYS A 95 1.60 -17.08 11.00
CA LYS A 95 2.62 -16.33 10.28
C LYS A 95 2.03 -15.44 9.18
N ALA A 96 1.02 -15.92 8.45
CA ALA A 96 0.32 -15.11 7.46
C ALA A 96 -0.41 -13.93 8.12
N ARG A 97 -1.08 -14.17 9.26
CA ARG A 97 -1.72 -13.14 10.08
C ARG A 97 -0.72 -12.08 10.56
N GLU A 98 0.41 -12.50 11.12
CA GLU A 98 1.48 -11.60 11.58
C GLU A 98 2.03 -10.73 10.42
N ASN A 99 2.25 -11.33 9.25
CA ASN A 99 2.70 -10.59 8.07
C ASN A 99 1.67 -9.56 7.61
N MET A 100 0.40 -9.94 7.56
CA MET A 100 -0.69 -9.04 7.18
C MET A 100 -0.89 -7.92 8.19
N GLU A 101 -0.75 -8.19 9.49
CA GLU A 101 -0.79 -7.18 10.54
C GLU A 101 0.31 -6.13 10.35
N LYS A 102 1.53 -6.54 9.99
CA LYS A 102 2.63 -5.61 9.67
C LYS A 102 2.33 -4.74 8.45
N ILE A 103 1.78 -5.32 7.38
CA ILE A 103 1.38 -4.58 6.18
C ILE A 103 0.28 -3.58 6.52
N GLY A 104 -0.76 -4.01 7.24
CA GLY A 104 -1.87 -3.14 7.66
C GLY A 104 -1.41 -2.00 8.57
N SER A 105 -0.51 -2.28 9.51
CA SER A 105 0.10 -1.28 10.38
C SER A 105 0.94 -0.28 9.59
N GLY A 106 1.72 -0.76 8.61
CA GLY A 106 2.46 0.11 7.70
C GLY A 106 1.55 0.99 6.86
N ALA A 107 0.50 0.43 6.26
CA ALA A 107 -0.47 1.17 5.46
C ALA A 107 -1.21 2.24 6.28
N ALA A 108 -1.45 1.98 7.57
CA ALA A 108 -2.06 2.96 8.48
C ALA A 108 -1.19 4.23 8.68
N LEU A 109 0.12 4.15 8.43
CA LEU A 109 1.04 5.29 8.49
C LEU A 109 1.01 6.14 7.20
N PHE A 110 0.42 5.65 6.12
CA PHE A 110 0.41 6.35 4.83
C PHE A 110 -0.20 7.77 4.88
N PRO A 111 -1.30 8.05 5.59
CA PRO A 111 -1.83 9.41 5.72
C PRO A 111 -0.87 10.38 6.43
N GLU A 112 -0.07 9.88 7.37
CA GLU A 112 0.95 10.68 8.06
C GLU A 112 2.12 10.97 7.11
N TYR A 113 2.55 9.99 6.32
CA TYR A 113 3.56 10.18 5.27
C TYR A 113 3.12 11.25 4.25
N GLN A 114 1.88 11.17 3.76
CA GLN A 114 1.30 12.17 2.87
C GLN A 114 1.29 13.58 3.49
N ARG A 115 0.94 13.68 4.77
CA ARG A 115 1.00 14.95 5.51
C ARG A 115 2.42 15.49 5.62
N ALA A 116 3.40 14.63 5.93
CA ALA A 116 4.80 15.02 6.01
C ALA A 116 5.32 15.57 4.67
N LEU A 117 4.97 14.94 3.54
CA LEU A 117 5.30 15.45 2.21
C LEU A 117 4.68 16.82 1.96
N HIS A 118 3.39 16.98 2.26
CA HIS A 118 2.68 18.25 2.11
C HIS A 118 3.33 19.37 2.93
N ASP A 119 3.62 19.11 4.21
CA ASP A 119 4.20 20.09 5.13
C ASP A 119 5.62 20.49 4.71
N LEU A 120 6.39 19.56 4.15
CA LEU A 120 7.71 19.80 3.56
C LEU A 120 7.65 20.37 2.13
N ARG A 121 6.44 20.56 1.59
CA ARG A 121 6.23 21.02 0.20
C ARG A 121 6.92 20.13 -0.84
N ARG A 122 6.94 18.82 -0.59
CA ARG A 122 7.48 17.78 -1.47
C ARG A 122 6.39 17.03 -2.20
N TYR A 123 6.73 16.48 -3.37
CA TYR A 123 5.85 15.64 -4.16
C TYR A 123 6.67 14.67 -5.03
N ASP A 124 6.07 13.55 -5.42
CA ASP A 124 6.60 12.65 -6.44
C ASP A 124 5.69 12.58 -7.67
N TYR A 125 6.05 11.75 -8.64
CA TYR A 125 5.30 11.62 -9.89
C TYR A 125 3.89 11.08 -9.66
N ASP A 126 3.72 10.10 -8.77
CA ASP A 126 2.41 9.53 -8.49
C ASP A 126 1.47 10.56 -7.85
N ASP A 127 1.99 11.47 -7.01
CA ASP A 127 1.19 12.60 -6.48
C ASP A 127 0.60 13.46 -7.61
N MET A 128 1.34 13.69 -8.70
CA MET A 128 0.84 14.49 -9.82
C MET A 128 -0.36 13.83 -10.50
N ILE A 129 -0.30 12.50 -10.69
CA ILE A 129 -1.39 11.70 -11.26
C ILE A 129 -2.62 11.74 -10.35
N LEU A 130 -2.41 11.54 -9.04
CA LEU A 130 -3.48 11.59 -8.05
C LEU A 130 -4.15 12.97 -7.98
N TRP A 131 -3.41 14.07 -8.14
CA TRP A 131 -4.00 15.42 -8.19
C TRP A 131 -4.87 15.63 -9.42
N VAL A 132 -4.51 15.08 -10.57
CA VAL A 132 -5.34 15.14 -11.78
C VAL A 132 -6.65 14.39 -11.55
N LEU A 133 -6.58 13.18 -11.01
CA LEU A 133 -7.79 12.40 -10.64
C LEU A 133 -8.67 13.17 -9.66
N ASP A 134 -8.09 13.74 -8.61
CA ASP A 134 -8.82 14.52 -7.62
C ASP A 134 -9.48 15.77 -8.23
N ALA A 135 -8.77 16.48 -9.11
CA ALA A 135 -9.29 17.65 -9.82
C ALA A 135 -10.46 17.29 -10.74
N PHE A 136 -10.37 16.19 -11.50
CA PHE A 136 -11.45 15.72 -12.36
C PHE A 136 -12.66 15.23 -11.56
N ARG A 137 -12.45 14.57 -10.42
CA ARG A 137 -13.54 14.14 -9.52
C ARG A 137 -14.27 15.31 -8.87
N LYS A 138 -13.55 16.35 -8.47
CA LYS A 138 -14.11 17.51 -7.77
C LYS A 138 -14.68 18.58 -8.70
N ASN A 139 -14.26 18.60 -9.96
CA ASN A 139 -14.66 19.62 -10.92
C ASN A 139 -15.08 18.98 -12.25
N GLU A 140 -16.38 18.67 -12.37
CA GLU A 140 -16.93 18.08 -13.60
C GLU A 140 -16.72 18.99 -14.81
N ALA A 141 -16.86 20.31 -14.66
CA ALA A 141 -16.65 21.24 -15.77
C ALA A 141 -15.21 21.19 -16.32
N LEU A 142 -14.22 21.06 -15.43
CA LEU A 142 -12.83 20.84 -15.84
C LEU A 142 -12.68 19.55 -16.64
N LEU A 143 -13.22 18.44 -16.14
CA LEU A 143 -13.19 17.16 -16.84
C LEU A 143 -13.84 17.26 -18.24
N ARG A 144 -15.02 17.89 -18.35
CA ARG A 144 -15.71 18.09 -19.63
C ARG A 144 -14.87 18.89 -20.63
N ASN A 145 -14.21 19.96 -20.18
CA ASN A 145 -13.35 20.76 -21.06
C ASN A 145 -12.22 19.91 -21.67
N TYR A 146 -11.57 19.06 -20.86
CA TYR A 146 -10.53 18.16 -21.36
C TYR A 146 -11.09 17.08 -22.29
N GLN A 147 -12.26 16.51 -21.97
CA GLN A 147 -12.94 15.52 -22.84
C GLN A 147 -13.36 16.11 -24.19
N GLU A 148 -13.79 17.37 -24.22
CA GLU A 148 -14.13 18.08 -25.46
C GLU A 148 -12.89 18.45 -26.28
N GLN A 149 -11.81 18.86 -25.62
CA GLN A 149 -10.55 19.20 -26.28
C GLN A 149 -9.85 17.95 -26.87
N TYR A 150 -9.90 16.83 -26.16
CA TYR A 150 -9.25 15.58 -26.53
C TYR A 150 -10.28 14.46 -26.72
N LEU A 151 -10.99 14.50 -27.85
CA LEU A 151 -12.02 13.51 -28.20
C LEU A 151 -11.47 12.09 -28.42
N TYR A 152 -10.22 11.97 -28.82
CA TYR A 152 -9.55 10.70 -29.08
C TYR A 152 -8.14 10.72 -28.50
N LEU A 153 -7.81 9.69 -27.74
CA LEU A 153 -6.49 9.47 -27.15
C LEU A 153 -5.95 8.16 -27.73
N LEU A 154 -4.73 8.21 -28.28
CA LEU A 154 -3.98 7.00 -28.60
C LEU A 154 -3.08 6.70 -27.40
N VAL A 155 -3.31 5.56 -26.77
CA VAL A 155 -2.47 5.07 -25.68
C VAL A 155 -1.57 3.97 -26.24
N ASP A 156 -0.27 4.22 -26.21
CA ASP A 156 0.75 3.20 -26.48
C ASP A 156 1.23 2.59 -25.15
N GLU A 157 1.74 1.36 -25.19
CA GLU A 157 2.22 0.63 -24.02
C GLU A 157 1.20 0.54 -22.86
N TYR A 158 -0.09 0.37 -23.17
CA TYR A 158 -1.18 0.33 -22.17
C TYR A 158 -0.96 -0.74 -21.09
N GLN A 159 -0.29 -1.85 -21.43
CA GLN A 159 0.02 -2.92 -20.49
C GLN A 159 0.94 -2.47 -19.33
N ASP A 160 1.63 -1.34 -19.46
CA ASP A 160 2.51 -0.80 -18.43
C ASP A 160 1.81 0.21 -17.51
N THR A 161 0.51 0.45 -17.72
CA THR A 161 -0.28 1.38 -16.89
C THR A 161 -0.60 0.80 -15.51
N ASN A 162 -0.58 1.65 -14.49
CA ASN A 162 -0.97 1.31 -13.12
C ASN A 162 -2.44 1.70 -12.83
N GLY A 163 -2.95 1.30 -11.65
CA GLY A 163 -4.33 1.57 -11.26
C GLY A 163 -4.73 3.05 -11.33
N ALA A 164 -3.89 3.96 -10.84
CA ALA A 164 -4.18 5.39 -10.85
C ALA A 164 -4.22 5.96 -12.28
N GLN A 165 -3.29 5.55 -13.15
CA GLN A 165 -3.28 5.96 -14.55
C GLN A 165 -4.49 5.43 -15.32
N ASN A 166 -4.93 4.20 -15.04
CA ASN A 166 -6.10 3.60 -15.67
C ASN A 166 -7.43 4.25 -15.24
N GLU A 167 -7.44 5.01 -14.14
CA GLU A 167 -8.61 5.77 -13.68
C GLU A 167 -8.76 7.14 -14.35
N ILE A 168 -7.75 7.60 -15.11
CA ILE A 168 -7.79 8.85 -15.90
C ILE A 168 -8.68 8.65 -17.14
#